data_AF-D1W8Z0-F1
#
_entry.id   AF-D1W8Z0-F1
#
_cell.length_a   1.000
_cell.length_b   1.000
_cell.length_c   1.000
_cell.angle_alpha   90.00
_cell.angle_beta   90.00
_cell.angle_gamma   90.00
#
_symmetry.space_group_name_H-M   'P 1'
#
loop_
_entity.id
_entity.type
_entity.pdbx_description
1 polymer ?
#
loop_
_entity_poly.entity_id
_entity_poly.type
_entity_poly.pdbx_seq_one_letter_code
_entity_poly.pdbx_strand_id
1 'polypeptide(L)'
;MTEIRIYQSLRKNMLWAILCFVFALGGYFILTDASTSWPTKVLGGVLGMIFFGGGGLFLFLSTLYNRIRQTPLLIIHEDRLELYVQVKGTYHNINFADVKRFRLIKIQSTKLIAVDYKITSLIHKIEKSSASTQRMMTFNFAVSGAIEGFPADNLTMNGKKICDILNEHLNKNV
;
A
#
# COMPACT_ATOMS: atom_id res chain seq x y z
N MET A 1 -10.68 -1.17 -26.31
CA MET A 1 -9.76 -0.50 -25.37
C MET A 1 -10.55 -0.06 -24.16
N THR A 2 -10.44 -0.80 -23.06
CA THR A 2 -11.21 -0.51 -21.85
C THR A 2 -10.25 -0.43 -20.68
N GLU A 3 -9.85 0.79 -20.32
CA GLU A 3 -9.05 1.03 -19.11
C GLU A 3 -9.86 0.62 -17.88
N ILE A 4 -9.27 -0.17 -16.99
CA ILE A 4 -9.92 -0.57 -15.74
C ILE A 4 -9.39 0.32 -14.62
N ARG A 5 -10.25 1.20 -14.10
CA ARG A 5 -9.93 2.11 -13.00
C ARG A 5 -10.44 1.53 -11.67
N ILE A 6 -9.53 1.34 -10.72
CA ILE A 6 -9.83 0.77 -9.41
C ILE A 6 -9.59 1.83 -8.34
N TYR A 7 -10.63 2.08 -7.55
CA TYR A 7 -10.64 3.12 -6.53
C TYR A 7 -10.43 2.53 -5.13
N GLN A 8 -10.03 3.39 -4.19
CA GLN A 8 -9.99 3.06 -2.78
C GLN A 8 -11.40 2.82 -2.22
N SER A 9 -11.51 1.85 -1.32
CA SER A 9 -12.75 1.60 -0.60
C SER A 9 -12.88 2.61 0.54
N LEU A 10 -13.82 3.54 0.38
CA LEU A 10 -14.11 4.56 1.40
C LEU A 10 -14.47 3.91 2.74
N ARG A 11 -15.34 2.90 2.73
CA ARG A 11 -15.76 2.19 3.94
C ARG A 11 -14.57 1.59 4.69
N LYS A 12 -13.69 0.86 3.99
CA LYS A 12 -12.54 0.19 4.63
C LYS A 12 -11.55 1.21 5.19
N ASN A 13 -11.24 2.25 4.42
CA ASN A 13 -10.33 3.29 4.87
C ASN A 13 -10.89 4.10 6.05
N MET A 14 -12.19 4.39 6.06
CA MET A 14 -12.85 5.05 7.18
C MET A 14 -12.84 4.20 8.45
N LEU A 15 -13.05 2.88 8.33
CA LEU A 15 -12.93 1.97 9.48
C LEU A 15 -11.51 1.98 10.06
N TRP A 16 -10.47 1.95 9.21
CA TRP A 16 -9.09 2.08 9.66
C TRP A 16 -8.82 3.42 10.34
N ALA A 17 -9.31 4.54 9.77
CA ALA A 17 -9.15 5.86 10.36
C ALA A 17 -9.83 5.97 11.75
N ILE A 18 -11.04 5.44 11.88
CA ILE A 18 -11.76 5.40 13.17
C ILE A 18 -10.97 4.57 14.19
N LEU A 19 -10.49 3.39 13.80
CA LEU A 19 -9.69 2.53 14.68
C LEU A 19 -8.41 3.24 15.14
N CYS A 20 -7.73 3.97 14.24
CA CYS A 20 -6.59 4.81 14.59
C CYS A 20 -6.96 5.89 15.61
N PHE A 21 -8.10 6.58 15.47
CA PHE A 21 -8.51 7.57 16.46
C PHE A 21 -8.87 6.97 17.82
N VAL A 22 -9.45 5.75 17.86
CA VAL A 22 -9.67 5.04 19.12
C VAL A 22 -8.35 4.75 19.84
N PHE A 23 -7.32 4.28 19.11
CA PHE A 23 -6.00 4.06 19.71
C PHE A 23 -5.33 5.36 20.16
N ALA A 24 -5.51 6.47 19.42
CA ALA A 24 -5.00 7.77 19.84
C ALA A 24 -5.66 8.24 21.15
N LEU A 25 -6.97 8.04 21.31
CA LEU A 25 -7.67 8.31 22.57
C LEU A 25 -7.13 7.42 23.71
N GLY A 26 -6.87 6.14 23.42
CA GLY A 26 -6.19 5.24 24.37
C GLY A 26 -4.83 5.80 24.83
N GLY A 27 -4.03 6.30 23.89
CA GLY A 27 -2.76 6.97 24.20
C GLY A 27 -2.95 8.22 25.07
N TYR A 28 -3.98 9.02 24.81
CA TYR A 28 -4.32 10.15 25.67
C TYR A 28 -4.64 9.73 27.11
N PHE A 29 -5.45 8.69 27.30
CA PHE A 29 -5.75 8.15 28.63
C PHE A 29 -4.52 7.62 29.36
N ILE A 30 -3.63 6.90 28.65
CA ILE A 30 -2.36 6.40 29.22
C ILE A 30 -1.47 7.55 29.68
N LEU A 31 -1.45 8.66 28.93
CA LEU A 31 -0.63 9.82 29.28
C LEU A 31 -1.14 10.54 30.53
N THR A 32 -2.46 10.69 30.65
CA THR A 32 -3.10 11.45 31.75
C THR A 32 -3.25 10.64 33.04
N ASP A 33 -3.15 9.31 32.99
CA ASP A 33 -3.20 8.46 34.17
C ASP A 33 -1.98 8.67 35.09
N ALA A 34 -2.23 9.09 36.33
CA ALA A 34 -1.19 9.35 37.33
C ALA A 34 -0.44 8.07 37.78
N SER A 35 -1.07 6.90 37.66
CA SER A 35 -0.53 5.61 38.10
C SER A 35 0.41 4.95 37.09
N THR A 36 0.44 5.45 35.86
CA THR A 36 1.22 4.87 34.77
C THR A 36 2.70 5.28 34.85
N SER A 37 3.60 4.31 34.69
CA SER A 37 5.05 4.57 34.68
C SER A 37 5.49 5.49 33.54
N TRP A 38 6.56 6.26 33.74
CA TRP A 38 7.07 7.19 32.74
C TRP A 38 7.37 6.55 31.36
N PRO A 39 8.02 5.36 31.28
CA PRO A 39 8.24 4.70 29.99
C PRO A 39 6.93 4.37 29.25
N THR A 40 5.91 3.90 29.97
CA THR A 40 4.60 3.58 29.40
C THR A 40 3.87 4.83 28.92
N LYS A 41 4.00 5.96 29.62
CA LYS A 41 3.45 7.26 29.17
C LYS A 41 4.07 7.72 27.86
N VAL A 42 5.38 7.56 27.69
CA VAL A 42 6.07 7.95 26.46
C VAL A 42 5.72 7.00 25.32
N LEU A 43 5.82 5.69 25.54
CA LEU A 43 5.60 4.67 24.50
C LEU A 43 4.13 4.50 24.14
N GLY A 44 3.28 4.23 25.12
CA GLY A 44 1.85 4.01 24.90
C GLY A 44 1.06 5.30 24.73
N GLY A 45 1.46 6.35 25.45
CA GLY A 45 0.77 7.63 25.42
C GLY A 45 1.22 8.52 24.26
N VAL A 46 2.39 9.14 24.38
CA VAL A 46 2.89 10.14 23.42
C VAL A 46 3.07 9.54 22.02
N LEU A 47 3.83 8.46 21.91
CA LEU A 47 4.08 7.82 20.61
C LEU A 47 2.80 7.23 20.03
N GLY A 48 1.95 6.60 20.86
CA GLY A 48 0.64 6.12 20.44
C GLY A 48 -0.21 7.24 19.82
N MET A 49 -0.32 8.39 20.47
CA MET A 49 -1.06 9.54 19.94
C MET A 49 -0.47 10.06 18.63
N ILE A 50 0.85 10.18 18.51
CA ILE A 50 1.48 10.68 17.29
C ILE A 50 1.28 9.70 16.12
N PHE A 51 1.56 8.41 16.34
CA PHE A 51 1.46 7.41 15.28
C PHE A 51 0.02 7.13 14.88
N PHE A 52 -0.87 6.86 15.84
CA PHE A 52 -2.27 6.54 15.53
C PHE A 52 -3.09 7.79 15.23
N GLY A 53 -2.89 8.90 15.96
CA GLY A 53 -3.60 10.15 15.67
C GLY A 53 -3.16 10.77 14.36
N GLY A 54 -1.84 10.92 14.15
CA GLY A 54 -1.28 11.44 12.90
C GLY A 54 -1.56 10.53 11.71
N GLY A 55 -1.33 9.22 11.87
CA GLY A 55 -1.64 8.22 10.83
C GLY A 55 -3.13 8.14 10.50
N GLY A 56 -4.00 8.18 11.51
CA GLY A 56 -5.45 8.20 11.33
C GLY A 56 -5.92 9.45 10.59
N LEU A 57 -5.39 10.62 10.95
CA LEU A 57 -5.67 11.88 10.26
C LEU A 57 -5.20 11.84 8.80
N PHE A 58 -3.99 11.33 8.55
CA PHE A 58 -3.48 11.15 7.19
C PHE A 58 -4.39 10.25 6.36
N LEU A 59 -4.76 9.07 6.87
CA LEU A 59 -5.67 8.15 6.19
C LEU A 59 -7.02 8.79 5.89
N PHE A 60 -7.58 9.54 6.84
CA PHE A 60 -8.84 10.25 6.67
C PHE A 60 -8.75 11.31 5.57
N LEU A 61 -7.77 12.22 5.67
CA LEU A 61 -7.59 13.31 4.71
C LEU A 61 -7.27 12.79 3.31
N SER A 62 -6.37 11.81 3.17
CA SER A 62 -6.05 11.20 1.87
C SER A 62 -7.25 10.51 1.25
N THR A 63 -8.06 9.81 2.05
CA THR A 63 -9.28 9.14 1.54
C THR A 63 -10.30 10.16 1.08
N LEU A 64 -10.51 11.24 1.84
CA LEU A 64 -11.44 12.31 1.48
C LEU A 64 -10.97 13.05 0.21
N TYR A 65 -9.68 13.40 0.15
CA TYR A 65 -9.07 14.05 -1.02
C TYR A 65 -9.24 13.21 -2.28
N ASN A 66 -8.87 11.93 -2.24
CA ASN A 66 -8.99 11.02 -3.39
C ASN A 66 -10.46 10.78 -3.77
N ARG A 67 -11.38 10.83 -2.81
CA ARG A 67 -12.82 10.73 -3.08
C ARG A 67 -13.35 11.93 -3.82
N ILE A 68 -13.00 13.15 -3.38
CA ILE A 68 -13.42 14.41 -4.01
C ILE A 68 -12.84 14.50 -5.43
N ARG A 69 -11.56 14.15 -5.59
CA ARG A 69 -10.87 14.20 -6.89
C ARG A 69 -11.14 12.99 -7.79
N GLN A 70 -11.92 12.00 -7.32
CA GLN A 70 -12.14 10.72 -7.99
C GLN A 70 -10.83 10.12 -8.55
N THR A 71 -9.78 10.11 -7.73
CA THR A 71 -8.46 9.61 -8.15
C THR A 71 -8.42 8.09 -8.03
N PRO A 72 -8.23 7.34 -9.13
CA PRO A 72 -8.07 5.89 -9.06
C PRO A 72 -6.73 5.53 -8.39
N LEU A 73 -6.74 4.48 -7.57
CA LEU A 73 -5.50 4.00 -6.96
C LEU A 73 -4.71 3.11 -7.92
N LEU A 74 -5.44 2.35 -8.75
CA LEU A 74 -4.86 1.57 -9.83
C LEU A 74 -5.57 1.89 -11.13
N ILE A 75 -4.79 2.00 -12.20
CA ILE A 75 -5.28 2.03 -13.57
C ILE A 75 -4.59 0.89 -14.31
N ILE A 76 -5.39 -0.05 -14.80
CA ILE A 76 -4.91 -1.16 -15.62
C ILE A 76 -5.15 -0.77 -17.09
N HIS A 77 -4.06 -0.53 -17.80
CA HIS A 77 -4.05 -0.36 -19.25
C HIS A 77 -3.79 -1.71 -19.94
N GLU A 78 -3.70 -1.70 -21.26
CA GLU A 78 -3.40 -2.90 -22.04
C GLU A 78 -1.93 -3.31 -21.87
N ASP A 79 -1.00 -2.36 -21.78
CA ASP A 79 0.45 -2.57 -21.75
C ASP A 79 1.11 -2.35 -20.38
N ARG A 80 0.42 -1.65 -19.47
CA ARG A 80 0.97 -1.24 -18.17
C ARG A 80 -0.06 -1.15 -17.05
N LEU A 81 0.45 -1.22 -15.83
CA LEU A 81 -0.27 -0.90 -14.60
C LEU A 81 0.26 0.41 -14.02
N GLU A 82 -0.63 1.36 -13.74
CA GLU A 82 -0.29 2.61 -13.04
C GLU A 82 -0.81 2.55 -11.60
N LEU A 83 0.07 2.84 -10.64
CA LEU A 83 -0.19 2.81 -9.20
C LEU A 83 -0.06 4.21 -8.61
N TYR A 84 -1.13 4.76 -8.05
CA TYR A 84 -1.07 6.08 -7.43
C TYR A 84 -0.32 6.06 -6.10
N VAL A 85 0.81 6.77 -6.03
CA VAL A 85 1.64 6.92 -4.84
C VAL A 85 1.21 8.18 -4.08
N GLN A 86 0.33 8.01 -3.10
CA GLN A 86 -0.30 9.11 -2.35
C GLN A 86 0.70 10.12 -1.76
N VAL A 87 1.81 9.64 -1.22
CA VAL A 87 2.84 10.50 -0.60
C VAL A 87 3.53 11.39 -1.63
N LYS A 88 3.66 10.93 -2.88
CA LYS A 88 4.30 11.67 -3.98
C LYS A 88 3.31 12.44 -4.85
N GLY A 89 2.02 12.12 -4.77
CA GLY A 89 0.99 12.68 -5.64
C GLY A 89 1.12 12.29 -7.11
N THR A 90 1.88 11.23 -7.42
CA THR A 90 2.18 10.78 -8.78
C THR A 90 1.87 9.30 -8.98
N TYR A 91 1.77 8.86 -10.23
CA TYR A 91 1.63 7.46 -10.58
C TYR A 91 3.00 6.80 -10.76
N HIS A 92 3.14 5.60 -10.21
CA HIS A 92 4.25 4.69 -10.44
C HIS A 92 3.82 3.65 -11.47
N ASN A 93 4.61 3.53 -12.54
CA ASN A 93 4.24 2.71 -13.69
C ASN A 93 4.97 1.37 -13.66
N ILE A 94 4.25 0.30 -13.95
CA ILE A 94 4.75 -1.05 -14.09
C ILE A 94 4.38 -1.55 -15.49
N ASN A 95 5.37 -1.62 -16.37
CA ASN A 95 5.16 -2.12 -17.73
C ASN A 95 5.03 -3.65 -17.70
N PHE A 96 4.04 -4.20 -18.40
CA PHE A 96 3.85 -5.65 -18.48
C PHE A 96 4.99 -6.36 -19.21
N ALA A 97 5.67 -5.65 -20.13
CA ALA A 97 6.86 -6.16 -20.81
C ALA A 97 7.99 -6.58 -19.83
N ASP A 98 8.09 -5.93 -18.66
CA ASP A 98 9.10 -6.20 -17.64
C ASP A 98 8.68 -7.26 -16.63
N VAL A 99 7.40 -7.62 -16.61
CA VAL A 99 6.79 -8.49 -15.60
C VAL A 99 6.74 -9.92 -16.12
N LYS A 100 7.04 -10.87 -15.23
CA LYS A 100 6.91 -12.32 -15.46
C LYS A 100 5.54 -12.83 -15.04
N ARG A 101 5.03 -12.37 -13.88
CA ARG A 101 3.68 -12.68 -13.38
C ARG A 101 3.32 -11.81 -12.18
N PHE A 102 2.02 -11.72 -11.91
CA PHE A 102 1.49 -11.17 -10.67
C PHE A 102 1.07 -12.31 -9.75
N ARG A 103 1.41 -12.20 -8.46
CA ARG A 103 1.02 -13.18 -7.44
C ARG A 103 0.25 -12.51 -6.32
N LEU A 104 -0.95 -13.01 -6.01
CA LEU A 104 -1.62 -12.65 -4.77
C LEU A 104 -0.97 -13.40 -3.62
N ILE A 105 -0.36 -12.67 -2.70
CA ILE A 105 0.24 -13.19 -1.47
C ILE A 105 -0.49 -12.64 -0.25
N LYS A 106 -0.33 -13.34 0.87
CA LYS A 106 -0.86 -12.91 2.16
C LYS A 106 0.30 -12.79 3.14
N ILE A 107 0.53 -11.58 3.65
CA ILE A 107 1.50 -11.30 4.71
C ILE A 107 0.69 -10.97 5.96
N GLN A 108 0.76 -11.82 6.97
CA GLN A 108 -0.11 -11.77 8.15
C GLN A 108 -1.59 -11.73 7.76
N SER A 109 -2.33 -10.67 8.10
CA SER A 109 -3.74 -10.48 7.72
C SER A 109 -3.93 -9.78 6.38
N THR A 110 -2.87 -9.21 5.81
CA THR A 110 -2.93 -8.30 4.66
C THR A 110 -2.65 -9.04 3.35
N LYS A 111 -3.49 -8.81 2.34
CA LYS A 111 -3.30 -9.31 0.98
C LYS A 111 -2.53 -8.28 0.15
N LEU A 112 -1.48 -8.74 -0.50
CA LEU A 112 -0.67 -7.95 -1.41
C LEU A 112 -0.62 -8.64 -2.78
N ILE A 113 -0.51 -7.84 -3.83
CA ILE A 113 -0.16 -8.34 -5.16
C ILE A 113 1.34 -8.09 -5.33
N ALA A 114 2.11 -9.17 -5.30
CA ALA A 114 3.53 -9.18 -5.58
C ALA A 114 3.77 -9.16 -7.09
N VAL A 115 4.79 -8.41 -7.52
CA VAL A 115 5.18 -8.28 -8.92
C VAL A 115 6.49 -9.03 -9.12
N ASP A 116 6.42 -10.15 -9.84
CA ASP A 116 7.61 -10.92 -10.20
C ASP A 116 8.14 -10.38 -11.53
N TYR A 117 9.34 -9.79 -11.55
CA TYR A 117 9.97 -9.25 -12.76
C TYR A 117 10.76 -10.31 -13.54
N LYS A 118 10.98 -10.05 -14.83
CA LYS A 118 11.99 -10.75 -15.63
C LYS A 118 13.39 -10.42 -15.06
N ILE A 119 14.32 -11.37 -15.14
CA ILE A 119 15.67 -11.22 -14.52
C ILE A 119 16.40 -9.97 -15.02
N THR A 120 16.34 -9.68 -16.32
CA THR A 120 16.99 -8.51 -16.93
C THR A 120 16.41 -7.20 -16.39
N SER A 121 15.08 -7.07 -16.38
CA SER A 121 14.39 -5.88 -15.84
C SER A 121 14.60 -5.74 -14.32
N LEU A 122 14.71 -6.86 -13.59
CA LEU A 122 14.99 -6.88 -12.16
C LEU A 122 16.38 -6.32 -11.84
N ILE A 123 17.42 -6.78 -12.55
CA ILE A 123 18.80 -6.28 -12.37
C ILE A 123 18.85 -4.78 -12.67
N HIS A 124 18.31 -4.36 -13.82
CA HIS A 124 18.29 -2.96 -14.22
C HIS A 124 17.60 -2.05 -13.17
N LYS A 125 16.49 -2.54 -12.59
CA LYS A 125 15.75 -1.80 -11.57
C LYS A 125 16.51 -1.65 -10.26
N ILE A 126 17.25 -2.68 -9.84
CA ILE A 126 18.09 -2.64 -8.64
C ILE A 126 19.27 -1.68 -8.85
N GLU A 127 19.98 -1.76 -9.98
CA GLU A 127 21.13 -0.91 -10.29
C GLU A 127 20.79 0.58 -10.34
N LYS A 128 19.63 0.93 -10.92
CA LYS A 128 19.16 2.31 -11.01
C LYS A 128 18.60 2.86 -9.69
N SER A 129 18.36 1.99 -8.71
CA SER A 129 17.74 2.36 -7.45
C SER A 129 18.76 2.95 -6.46
N SER A 130 18.31 3.93 -5.67
CA SER A 130 19.12 4.46 -4.57
C SER A 130 19.41 3.40 -3.51
N ALA A 131 20.47 3.58 -2.72
CA ALA A 131 20.84 2.62 -1.67
C ALA A 131 19.72 2.34 -0.65
N SER A 132 18.90 3.35 -0.31
CA SER A 132 17.74 3.17 0.57
C SER A 132 16.63 2.37 -0.11
N THR A 133 16.37 2.64 -1.40
CA THR A 133 15.42 1.87 -2.21
C THR A 133 15.87 0.41 -2.35
N GLN A 134 17.16 0.16 -2.58
CA GLN A 134 17.71 -1.21 -2.66
C GLN A 134 17.52 -1.96 -1.34
N ARG A 135 17.81 -1.33 -0.19
CA ARG A 135 17.53 -1.93 1.12
C ARG A 135 16.05 -2.28 1.29
N MET A 136 15.16 -1.40 0.84
CA MET A 136 13.71 -1.64 0.87
C MET A 136 13.30 -2.82 -0.04
N MET A 137 13.89 -2.92 -1.24
CA MET A 137 13.66 -4.03 -2.16
C MET A 137 14.16 -5.36 -1.59
N THR A 138 15.34 -5.37 -0.95
CA THR A 138 15.87 -6.57 -0.28
C THR A 138 14.97 -6.99 0.88
N PHE A 139 14.49 -6.05 1.68
CA PHE A 139 13.53 -6.34 2.75
C PHE A 139 12.21 -6.90 2.20
N ASN A 140 11.65 -6.26 1.18
CA ASN A 140 10.45 -6.75 0.49
C ASN A 140 10.66 -8.16 -0.04
N PHE A 141 11.81 -8.45 -0.65
CA PHE A 141 12.12 -9.78 -1.16
C PHE A 141 12.21 -10.82 -0.03
N ALA A 142 12.86 -10.48 1.08
CA ALA A 142 12.96 -11.37 2.24
C ALA A 142 11.59 -11.70 2.86
N VAL A 143 10.65 -10.76 2.86
CA VAL A 143 9.31 -10.94 3.48
C VAL A 143 8.29 -11.53 2.51
N SER A 144 8.36 -11.18 1.22
CA SER A 144 7.29 -11.44 0.23
C SER A 144 7.73 -12.32 -0.95
N GLY A 145 9.04 -12.52 -1.12
CA GLY A 145 9.63 -13.14 -2.30
C GLY A 145 9.58 -12.29 -3.56
N ALA A 146 9.27 -10.99 -3.46
CA ALA A 146 9.27 -10.03 -4.57
C ALA A 146 9.88 -8.69 -4.13
N ILE A 147 10.53 -7.98 -5.07
CA ILE A 147 11.19 -6.69 -4.78
C ILE A 147 10.17 -5.55 -4.57
N GLU A 148 8.99 -5.69 -5.15
CA GLU A 148 7.86 -4.79 -4.89
C GLU A 148 6.52 -5.53 -4.96
N GLY A 149 5.55 -4.93 -4.31
CA GLY A 149 4.16 -5.34 -4.35
C GLY A 149 3.30 -4.21 -3.82
N PHE A 150 1.99 -4.33 -4.02
CA PHE A 150 1.04 -3.31 -3.58
C PHE A 150 -0.13 -3.95 -2.82
N PRO A 151 -0.68 -3.27 -1.81
CA PRO A 151 -1.78 -3.79 -1.01
C PRO A 151 -3.07 -3.90 -1.84
N ALA A 152 -3.82 -4.98 -1.63
CA ALA A 152 -5.04 -5.27 -2.38
C ALA A 152 -6.32 -5.29 -1.51
N ASP A 153 -6.21 -5.02 -0.21
CA ASP A 153 -7.35 -5.10 0.72
C ASP A 153 -8.22 -3.84 0.73
N ASN A 154 -7.62 -2.65 0.57
CA ASN A 154 -8.31 -1.36 0.69
C ASN A 154 -8.91 -0.85 -0.61
N LEU A 155 -9.17 -1.77 -1.55
CA LEU A 155 -9.70 -1.48 -2.87
C LEU A 155 -11.20 -1.79 -2.97
N THR A 156 -11.85 -1.12 -3.91
CA THR A 156 -13.24 -1.38 -4.31
C THR A 156 -13.41 -2.73 -4.98
N MET A 157 -12.37 -3.22 -5.67
CA MET A 157 -12.32 -4.54 -6.29
C MET A 157 -11.54 -5.53 -5.41
N ASN A 158 -11.94 -6.80 -5.42
CA ASN A 158 -11.25 -7.87 -4.69
C ASN A 158 -9.85 -8.12 -5.25
N GLY A 159 -8.83 -8.17 -4.39
CA GLY A 159 -7.44 -8.42 -4.78
C GLY A 159 -7.21 -9.66 -5.64
N LYS A 160 -7.96 -10.75 -5.44
CA LYS A 160 -7.88 -11.93 -6.30
C LYS A 160 -8.32 -11.60 -7.73
N LYS A 161 -9.48 -10.95 -7.87
CA LYS A 161 -10.00 -10.51 -9.16
C LYS A 161 -9.04 -9.57 -9.89
N ILE A 162 -8.40 -8.66 -9.15
CA ILE A 162 -7.38 -7.74 -9.71
C ILE A 162 -6.18 -8.55 -10.23
N CYS A 163 -5.67 -9.49 -9.43
CA CYS A 163 -4.54 -10.34 -9.82
C CYS A 163 -4.86 -11.20 -11.06
N ASP A 164 -6.08 -11.74 -11.14
CA ASP A 164 -6.54 -12.53 -12.27
C ASP A 164 -6.59 -11.68 -13.56
N ILE A 165 -7.16 -10.47 -13.49
CA ILE A 165 -7.20 -9.52 -14.61
C ILE A 165 -5.78 -9.13 -15.07
N LEU A 166 -4.87 -8.86 -14.13
CA LEU A 166 -3.50 -8.49 -14.45
C LEU A 166 -2.75 -9.61 -15.17
N ASN A 167 -2.92 -10.86 -14.73
CA ASN A 167 -2.32 -12.01 -15.40
C ASN A 167 -2.98 -12.31 -16.76
N GLU A 168 -4.29 -12.06 -16.91
CA GLU A 168 -4.96 -12.17 -18.21
C GLU A 168 -4.41 -11.17 -19.22
N HIS A 169 -4.22 -9.91 -18.82
CA HIS A 169 -3.58 -8.90 -19.66
C HIS A 169 -2.12 -9.26 -19.96
N LEU A 170 -1.37 -9.78 -18.99
CA LEU A 170 -0.01 -10.21 -19.22
C LEU A 170 0.07 -11.30 -20.28
N ASN A 171 -0.80 -12.32 -20.22
CA ASN A 171 -0.81 -13.44 -21.17
C ASN A 171 -1.28 -13.04 -22.57
N LYS A 172 -2.04 -11.95 -22.73
CA LYS A 172 -2.43 -11.42 -24.04
C LYS A 172 -1.30 -10.67 -24.75
N ASN A 173 -0.28 -10.23 -24.01
CA ASN A 173 0.84 -9.44 -24.51
C ASN A 173 2.16 -10.24 -24.59
N VAL A 174 2.12 -11.55 -24.35
CA VAL A 174 3.23 -12.51 -24.53
C VAL A 174 2.99 -13.27 -25.82
#